data_AF-A0A538RJN8-F1
#
_entry.id   AF-A0A538RJN8-F1
#
_cell.length_a   1.000
_cell.length_b   1.000
_cell.length_c   1.000
_cell.angle_alpha   90.00
_cell.angle_beta   90.00
_cell.angle_gamma   90.00
#
_symmetry.space_group_name_H-M   'P 1'
#
loop_
_entity.id
_entity.type
_entity.pdbx_description
1 polymer ?
#
loop_
_entity_poly.entity_id
_entity_poly.type
_entity_poly.pdbx_seq_one_letter_code
_entity_poly.pdbx_strand_id
1 'polypeptide(L)'
;MAKLVVGAALLCAFVNVSVPVYAQSVYLQVCNAGKVDIEVFVSRAGNVSSSHVGSADCASVAESAGALGTAYVGLALVDSRGQWGAARRLDLLPALGEGVLSRATQNISVRHGNTNVPLSTQLLFRPRVPTCNTSQTSSQAASLPLNATAAQRNAAAAADLNRPAAQTTCETLGYTLNVEGYADTGEISFKKECDPCDKKTEANLTPEERAAKQRQAAAANQVIETLSRLGPAGAFYGSVMQRQNQEAAGERSARESRLSPTWRMDWSDLLTALRTKPQSVGMWAVIPRNLVMRGTVSSVEVSKDTFEPAIEWVDVAFRESPVIDVGPNRRPYSAFNMCTSDRAILREVFGPDFMTSMIGKTVEIEGETQGAVCRGLMSSIRVTLAHQVRPVKSTQFEAGSVPKFVPPIPEPPKLTPEEVEASRVRHEKEADDANTYVQKLQEDSRKKAACAEQSDEFAKTHSDPFERRKENCDCLKAGGVKVPWCR
;
A
#
# COMPACT_ATOMS: atom_id res chain seq x y z
N MET A 1 66.34 -17.21 -58.61
CA MET A 1 64.97 -16.91 -58.11
C MET A 1 64.81 -17.73 -56.82
N ALA A 2 64.64 -17.24 -55.57
CA ALA A 2 64.26 -15.95 -54.97
C ALA A 2 62.81 -15.51 -55.28
N LYS A 3 61.96 -15.08 -54.33
CA LYS A 3 62.08 -14.80 -52.85
C LYS A 3 61.15 -15.75 -52.02
N LEU A 4 61.12 -15.88 -50.68
CA LEU A 4 61.56 -15.14 -49.46
C LEU A 4 60.56 -14.14 -48.79
N VAL A 5 60.14 -14.50 -47.55
CA VAL A 5 59.55 -13.75 -46.40
C VAL A 5 58.09 -13.20 -46.42
N VAL A 6 57.45 -13.25 -45.23
CA VAL A 6 56.21 -12.58 -44.71
C VAL A 6 54.86 -13.07 -45.32
N GLY A 7 53.77 -13.30 -44.55
CA GLY A 7 53.57 -13.26 -43.08
C GLY A 7 52.09 -13.11 -42.68
N ALA A 8 51.85 -12.55 -41.48
CA ALA A 8 50.55 -12.16 -40.87
C ALA A 8 49.62 -13.26 -40.33
N ALA A 9 49.35 -13.15 -39.02
CA ALA A 9 48.54 -14.04 -38.19
C ALA A 9 47.05 -14.13 -38.59
N LEU A 10 46.52 -15.36 -38.65
CA LEU A 10 45.09 -15.62 -38.81
C LEU A 10 44.37 -15.59 -37.44
N LEU A 11 44.38 -14.42 -36.78
CA LEU A 11 43.76 -14.21 -35.47
C LEU A 11 42.25 -13.94 -35.64
N CYS A 12 41.53 -14.94 -36.16
CA CYS A 12 40.10 -14.87 -36.42
C CYS A 12 39.30 -14.79 -35.12
N ALA A 13 38.98 -13.55 -34.73
CA ALA A 13 37.88 -13.14 -33.89
C ALA A 13 37.35 -14.19 -32.90
N PHE A 14 37.83 -14.10 -31.65
CA PHE A 14 36.90 -14.27 -30.54
C PHE A 14 35.74 -13.30 -30.76
N VAL A 15 34.61 -13.82 -31.24
CA VAL A 15 33.35 -13.11 -31.12
C VAL A 15 33.18 -12.85 -29.63
N ASN A 16 33.13 -11.57 -29.25
CA ASN A 16 32.67 -11.18 -27.93
C ASN A 16 31.19 -11.55 -27.84
N VAL A 17 30.93 -12.81 -27.50
CA VAL A 17 29.67 -13.24 -26.90
C VAL A 17 29.66 -12.56 -25.54
N SER A 18 29.17 -11.32 -25.54
CA SER A 18 28.90 -10.55 -24.33
C SER A 18 27.80 -11.28 -23.56
N VAL A 19 28.22 -12.27 -22.76
CA VAL A 19 27.35 -13.02 -21.84
C VAL A 19 26.54 -11.98 -21.06
N PRO A 20 25.20 -12.10 -21.05
CA PRO A 20 24.36 -10.93 -21.22
C PRO A 20 24.42 -9.95 -20.06
N VAL A 21 24.12 -8.70 -20.37
CA VAL A 21 23.64 -7.72 -19.38
C VAL A 21 22.60 -8.43 -18.51
N TYR A 22 22.85 -8.48 -17.19
CA TYR A 22 21.93 -9.09 -16.23
C TYR A 22 20.58 -8.37 -16.33
N ALA A 23 19.64 -9.00 -17.05
CA ALA A 23 18.39 -8.38 -17.43
C ALA A 23 17.47 -8.25 -16.21
N GLN A 24 17.53 -7.11 -15.52
CA GLN A 24 16.56 -6.80 -14.48
C GLN A 24 15.17 -6.73 -15.10
N SER A 25 14.22 -7.41 -14.45
CA SER A 25 12.89 -7.60 -14.99
C SER A 25 11.87 -6.64 -14.37
N VAL A 26 10.84 -6.34 -15.15
CA VAL A 26 9.59 -5.78 -14.65
C VAL A 26 8.52 -6.84 -14.84
N TYR A 27 7.84 -7.22 -13.76
CA TYR A 27 6.79 -8.24 -13.80
C TYR A 27 5.55 -7.87 -13.00
N LEU A 28 4.39 -8.29 -13.52
CA LEU A 28 3.12 -8.32 -12.81
C LEU A 28 2.77 -9.77 -12.51
N GLN A 29 2.73 -10.09 -11.22
CA GLN A 29 2.23 -11.35 -10.68
C GLN A 29 0.78 -11.17 -10.25
N VAL A 30 -0.09 -12.13 -10.60
CA VAL A 30 -1.44 -12.23 -10.03
C VAL A 30 -1.50 -13.46 -9.14
N CYS A 31 -1.98 -13.27 -7.91
CA CYS A 31 -2.13 -14.31 -6.90
C CYS A 31 -3.61 -14.48 -6.54
N ASN A 32 -4.12 -15.70 -6.54
CA ASN A 32 -5.52 -16.00 -6.23
C ASN A 32 -5.70 -16.30 -4.74
N ALA A 33 -6.15 -15.29 -3.98
CA ALA A 33 -6.51 -15.41 -2.57
C ALA A 33 -7.90 -16.04 -2.35
N GLY A 34 -8.68 -16.24 -3.41
CA GLY A 34 -10.04 -16.79 -3.37
C GLY A 34 -10.10 -18.31 -3.52
N LYS A 35 -11.34 -18.82 -3.48
CA LYS A 35 -11.69 -20.26 -3.62
C LYS A 35 -12.16 -20.65 -5.02
N VAL A 36 -12.28 -19.68 -5.91
CA VAL A 36 -12.69 -19.81 -7.32
C VAL A 36 -11.49 -19.53 -8.19
N ASP A 37 -11.26 -20.35 -9.22
CA ASP A 37 -10.17 -20.12 -10.17
C ASP A 37 -10.42 -18.87 -11.03
N ILE A 38 -9.36 -18.17 -11.39
CA ILE A 38 -9.43 -16.88 -12.10
C ILE A 38 -8.64 -16.98 -13.40
N GLU A 39 -9.25 -16.62 -14.52
CA GLU A 39 -8.51 -16.42 -15.77
C GLU A 39 -8.09 -14.95 -15.89
N VAL A 40 -6.78 -14.70 -15.91
CA VAL A 40 -6.20 -13.39 -16.19
C VAL A 40 -5.90 -13.30 -17.67
N PHE A 41 -6.29 -12.21 -18.31
CA PHE A 41 -5.95 -11.93 -19.71
C PHE A 41 -5.27 -10.56 -19.84
N VAL A 42 -4.21 -10.50 -20.65
CA VAL A 42 -3.35 -9.32 -20.75
C VAL A 42 -3.15 -8.95 -22.21
N SER A 43 -3.44 -7.69 -22.55
CA SER A 43 -3.17 -7.09 -23.86
C SER A 43 -1.98 -6.15 -23.79
N ARG A 44 -0.89 -6.47 -24.50
CA ARG A 44 0.33 -5.65 -24.63
C ARG A 44 0.62 -5.44 -26.11
N ALA A 45 0.57 -4.18 -26.56
CA ALA A 45 0.80 -3.78 -27.96
C ALA A 45 -0.03 -4.57 -29.01
N GLY A 46 -1.27 -4.96 -28.65
CA GLY A 46 -2.18 -5.72 -29.50
C GLY A 46 -2.06 -7.25 -29.39
N ASN A 47 -0.98 -7.77 -28.81
CA ASN A 47 -0.86 -9.18 -28.49
C ASN A 47 -1.62 -9.49 -27.19
N VAL A 48 -2.46 -10.51 -27.21
CA VAL A 48 -3.26 -10.97 -26.06
C VAL A 48 -2.73 -12.32 -25.56
N SER A 49 -2.37 -12.37 -24.28
CA SER A 49 -2.11 -13.62 -23.55
C SER A 49 -3.23 -13.89 -22.54
N SER A 50 -3.37 -15.14 -22.13
CA SER A 50 -4.20 -15.55 -20.98
C SER A 50 -3.44 -16.50 -20.07
N SER A 51 -3.82 -16.52 -18.79
CA SER A 51 -3.21 -17.33 -17.74
C SER A 51 -4.29 -17.72 -16.74
N HIS A 52 -4.49 -19.03 -16.56
CA HIS A 52 -5.36 -19.57 -15.53
C HIS A 52 -4.63 -19.58 -14.18
N VAL A 53 -5.26 -19.07 -13.13
CA VAL A 53 -4.72 -18.98 -11.77
C VAL A 53 -5.67 -19.70 -10.81
N GLY A 54 -5.31 -20.94 -10.48
CA GLY A 54 -6.09 -21.78 -9.57
C GLY A 54 -6.13 -21.23 -8.14
N SER A 55 -7.04 -21.74 -7.32
CA SER A 55 -7.14 -21.32 -5.92
C SER A 55 -5.81 -21.48 -5.15
N ALA A 56 -5.41 -20.41 -4.45
CA ALA A 56 -4.13 -20.27 -3.74
C ALA A 56 -2.86 -20.36 -4.62
N ASP A 57 -2.94 -20.24 -5.94
CA ASP A 57 -1.78 -20.14 -6.84
C ASP A 57 -1.46 -18.68 -7.24
N CYS A 58 -0.25 -18.49 -7.80
CA CYS A 58 0.18 -17.23 -8.41
C CYS A 58 0.78 -17.48 -9.80
N ALA A 59 0.57 -16.55 -10.74
CA ALA A 59 1.17 -16.57 -12.08
C ALA A 59 1.83 -15.23 -12.42
N SER A 60 2.95 -15.27 -13.15
CA SER A 60 3.49 -14.10 -13.86
C SER A 60 2.64 -13.88 -15.11
N VAL A 61 1.89 -12.78 -15.19
CA VAL A 61 0.92 -12.52 -16.27
C VAL A 61 1.41 -11.48 -17.28
N ALA A 62 2.39 -10.66 -16.87
CA ALA A 62 3.14 -9.78 -17.76
C ALA A 62 4.58 -9.69 -17.26
N GLU A 63 5.54 -9.90 -18.16
CA GLU A 63 6.97 -9.85 -17.83
C GLU A 63 7.74 -9.15 -18.96
N SER A 64 8.85 -8.50 -18.62
CA SER A 64 9.80 -7.95 -19.58
C SER A 64 11.20 -7.91 -18.96
N ALA A 65 12.19 -8.32 -19.74
CA ALA A 65 13.56 -7.83 -19.55
C ALA A 65 13.56 -6.30 -19.81
N GLY A 66 14.10 -5.51 -18.88
CA GLY A 66 14.05 -4.05 -18.96
C GLY A 66 12.62 -3.49 -18.91
N ALA A 67 12.42 -2.33 -19.54
CA ALA A 67 11.16 -1.59 -19.45
C ALA A 67 9.95 -2.36 -20.03
N LEU A 68 8.97 -2.64 -19.17
CA LEU A 68 7.65 -3.15 -19.57
C LEU A 68 6.76 -1.99 -20.00
N GLY A 69 6.28 -2.03 -21.26
CA GLY A 69 5.29 -1.09 -21.76
C GLY A 69 3.92 -1.26 -21.11
N THR A 70 3.03 -0.29 -21.33
CA THR A 70 1.64 -0.33 -20.84
C THR A 70 0.92 -1.62 -21.26
N ALA A 71 0.24 -2.25 -20.31
CA ALA A 71 -0.56 -3.45 -20.53
C ALA A 71 -1.98 -3.25 -19.99
N TYR A 72 -2.99 -3.67 -20.76
CA TYR A 72 -4.38 -3.73 -20.30
C TYR A 72 -4.61 -5.11 -19.71
N VAL A 73 -5.13 -5.17 -18.48
CA VAL A 73 -5.33 -6.41 -17.74
C VAL A 73 -6.83 -6.61 -17.49
N GLY A 74 -7.32 -7.79 -17.79
CA GLY A 74 -8.66 -8.23 -17.44
C GLY A 74 -8.62 -9.51 -16.61
N LEU A 75 -9.63 -9.63 -15.77
CA LEU A 75 -9.88 -10.77 -14.92
C LEU A 75 -11.22 -11.36 -15.35
N ALA A 76 -11.29 -12.68 -15.47
CA ALA A 76 -12.48 -13.44 -15.79
C ALA A 76 -12.71 -14.54 -14.75
N LEU A 77 -13.99 -14.85 -14.53
CA LEU A 77 -14.48 -15.88 -13.62
C LEU A 77 -15.42 -16.80 -14.39
N VAL A 78 -15.58 -18.03 -13.90
CA VAL A 78 -16.73 -18.88 -14.24
C VAL A 78 -17.82 -18.60 -13.21
N ASP A 79 -19.01 -18.20 -13.66
CA ASP A 79 -20.12 -17.87 -12.77
C ASP A 79 -20.80 -19.12 -12.17
N SER A 80 -21.73 -18.90 -11.24
CA SER A 80 -22.55 -19.96 -10.62
C SER A 80 -23.38 -20.84 -11.58
N ARG A 81 -23.44 -20.50 -12.88
CA ARG A 81 -24.16 -21.20 -13.96
C ARG A 81 -23.20 -21.84 -14.97
N GLY A 82 -21.89 -21.78 -14.74
CA GLY A 82 -20.87 -22.27 -15.67
C GLY A 82 -20.55 -21.31 -16.82
N GLN A 83 -21.03 -20.06 -16.77
CA GLN A 83 -20.75 -19.05 -17.80
C GLN A 83 -19.43 -18.34 -17.49
N TRP A 84 -18.44 -18.52 -18.36
CA TRP A 84 -17.17 -17.80 -18.28
C TRP A 84 -17.30 -16.38 -18.83
N GLY A 85 -16.77 -15.39 -18.11
CA GLY A 85 -16.80 -14.00 -18.55
C GLY A 85 -15.97 -13.05 -17.69
N ALA A 86 -15.74 -11.84 -18.21
CA ALA A 86 -15.05 -10.77 -17.51
C ALA A 86 -15.77 -10.38 -16.20
N ALA A 87 -15.00 -10.10 -15.14
CA ALA A 87 -15.54 -9.62 -13.87
C ALA A 87 -16.29 -8.28 -14.07
N ARG A 88 -17.52 -8.23 -13.56
CA ARG A 88 -18.47 -7.15 -13.78
C ARG A 88 -18.25 -5.95 -12.86
N ARG A 89 -17.76 -6.19 -11.64
CA ARG A 89 -17.37 -5.14 -10.68
C ARG A 89 -16.03 -5.50 -10.05
N LEU A 90 -15.16 -4.50 -9.93
CA LEU A 90 -13.92 -4.60 -9.16
C LEU A 90 -13.98 -3.62 -7.98
N ASP A 91 -13.53 -4.10 -6.83
CA ASP A 91 -13.27 -3.38 -5.58
C ASP A 91 -12.24 -2.23 -5.75
N LEU A 92 -11.86 -1.59 -4.66
CA LEU A 92 -10.81 -0.56 -4.63
C LEU A 92 -9.48 -1.12 -5.13
N LEU A 93 -8.82 -0.39 -6.04
CA LEU A 93 -7.54 -0.82 -6.57
C LEU A 93 -6.46 -0.73 -5.49
N PRO A 94 -5.59 -1.74 -5.34
CA PRO A 94 -4.50 -1.69 -4.38
C PRO A 94 -3.46 -0.66 -4.83
N ALA A 95 -2.86 0.04 -3.86
CA ALA A 95 -1.83 1.04 -4.11
C ALA A 95 -0.49 0.38 -4.49
N LEU A 96 -0.32 0.07 -5.78
CA LEU A 96 0.93 -0.46 -6.36
C LEU A 96 1.98 0.63 -6.66
N GLY A 97 1.84 1.83 -6.07
CA GLY A 97 2.57 3.05 -6.44
C GLY A 97 1.74 3.98 -7.33
N GLU A 98 2.13 5.26 -7.35
CA GLU A 98 1.41 6.30 -8.08
C GLU A 98 1.36 6.03 -9.59
N GLY A 99 0.17 6.10 -10.19
CA GLY A 99 -0.06 5.88 -11.62
C GLY A 99 0.12 4.45 -12.14
N VAL A 100 0.61 3.52 -11.31
CA VAL A 100 0.98 2.14 -11.72
C VAL A 100 -0.22 1.30 -12.14
N LEU A 101 -1.35 1.45 -11.45
CA LEU A 101 -2.57 0.71 -11.70
C LEU A 101 -3.77 1.66 -11.71
N SER A 102 -4.51 1.70 -12.81
CA SER A 102 -5.80 2.41 -12.89
C SER A 102 -6.89 1.51 -13.44
N ARG A 103 -8.16 1.94 -13.35
CA ARG A 103 -9.23 1.30 -14.12
C ARG A 103 -9.06 1.62 -15.61
N ALA A 104 -9.56 0.75 -16.47
CA ALA A 104 -9.76 1.00 -17.89
C ALA A 104 -10.90 0.13 -18.43
N THR A 105 -11.35 0.42 -19.64
CA THR A 105 -12.38 -0.33 -20.34
C THR A 105 -11.93 -0.48 -21.80
N GLN A 106 -11.21 -1.55 -22.12
CA GLN A 106 -10.80 -1.87 -23.49
C GLN A 106 -11.36 -3.24 -23.88
N ASN A 107 -12.20 -3.28 -24.91
CA ASN A 107 -12.67 -4.52 -25.47
C ASN A 107 -11.56 -5.16 -26.31
N ILE A 108 -11.21 -6.40 -25.99
CA ILE A 108 -10.23 -7.22 -26.70
C ILE A 108 -10.82 -8.58 -27.05
N SER A 109 -10.24 -9.26 -28.03
CA SER A 109 -10.59 -10.65 -28.36
C SER A 109 -9.73 -11.60 -27.52
N VAL A 110 -10.33 -12.31 -26.57
CA VAL A 110 -9.66 -13.32 -25.75
C VAL A 110 -9.95 -14.70 -26.31
N ARG A 111 -8.94 -15.54 -26.51
CA ARG A 111 -9.14 -16.95 -26.88
C ARG A 111 -9.47 -17.75 -25.62
N HIS A 112 -10.63 -18.40 -25.61
CA HIS A 112 -11.05 -19.33 -24.57
C HIS A 112 -11.43 -20.67 -25.23
N GLY A 113 -10.65 -21.72 -24.94
CA GLY A 113 -10.71 -22.98 -25.67
C GLY A 113 -10.49 -22.81 -27.19
N ASN A 114 -11.51 -23.18 -27.97
CA ASN A 114 -11.51 -23.12 -29.44
C ASN A 114 -12.22 -21.88 -30.02
N THR A 115 -12.73 -20.96 -29.18
CA THR A 115 -13.42 -19.76 -29.63
C THR A 115 -12.68 -18.49 -29.21
N ASN A 116 -12.95 -17.41 -29.95
CA ASN A 116 -12.54 -16.05 -29.60
C ASN A 116 -13.76 -15.32 -29.03
N VAL A 117 -13.63 -14.78 -27.83
CA VAL A 117 -14.71 -14.11 -27.09
C VAL A 117 -14.32 -12.64 -26.87
N PRO A 118 -15.19 -11.66 -27.21
CA PRO A 118 -14.93 -10.26 -26.91
C PRO A 118 -15.16 -9.98 -25.43
N LEU A 119 -14.10 -9.64 -24.69
CA LEU A 119 -14.16 -9.25 -23.28
C LEU A 119 -13.55 -7.86 -23.06
N SER A 120 -14.04 -7.14 -22.05
CA SER A 120 -13.42 -5.89 -21.60
C SER A 120 -12.34 -6.16 -20.55
N THR A 121 -11.12 -5.71 -20.79
CA THR A 121 -10.11 -5.53 -19.72
C THR A 121 -10.59 -4.45 -18.76
N GLN A 122 -10.42 -4.65 -17.45
CA GLN A 122 -10.95 -3.72 -16.43
C GLN A 122 -9.85 -2.84 -15.78
N LEU A 123 -8.58 -3.20 -16.00
CA LEU A 123 -7.41 -2.60 -15.39
C LEU A 123 -6.41 -2.14 -16.45
N LEU A 124 -5.61 -1.13 -16.10
CA LEU A 124 -4.52 -0.61 -16.89
C LEU A 124 -3.26 -0.54 -16.04
N PHE A 125 -2.27 -1.34 -16.44
CA PHE A 125 -0.99 -1.47 -15.77
C PHE A 125 0.09 -0.66 -16.51
N ARG A 126 0.73 0.25 -15.77
CA ARG A 126 1.74 1.20 -16.23
C ARG A 126 2.92 1.21 -15.25
N PRO A 127 3.75 0.17 -15.23
CA PRO A 127 4.91 0.14 -14.34
C PRO A 127 5.84 1.32 -14.66
N ARG A 128 6.54 1.82 -13.65
CA ARG A 128 7.55 2.87 -13.86
C ARG A 128 8.77 2.29 -14.58
N VAL A 129 9.52 3.15 -15.26
CA VAL A 129 10.79 2.73 -15.88
C VAL A 129 11.79 2.37 -14.76
N PRO A 130 12.49 1.21 -14.84
CA PRO A 130 13.56 0.89 -13.91
C PRO A 130 14.69 1.93 -13.93
N THR A 131 15.05 2.42 -12.75
CA THR A 131 16.21 3.28 -12.52
C THR A 131 17.48 2.45 -12.68
N CYS A 132 18.40 2.90 -13.53
CA CYS A 132 19.68 2.24 -13.80
C CYS A 132 20.85 3.02 -13.20
N ASN A 133 21.54 2.43 -12.23
CA ASN A 133 22.75 2.98 -11.64
C ASN A 133 23.98 2.34 -12.29
N THR A 134 24.82 3.14 -12.96
CA THR A 134 26.12 2.67 -13.46
C THR A 134 27.19 2.97 -12.41
N SER A 135 27.70 1.95 -11.72
CA SER A 135 28.84 2.09 -10.82
C SER A 135 30.12 2.27 -11.65
N GLN A 136 30.48 3.52 -11.90
CA GLN A 136 31.82 3.85 -12.38
C GLN A 136 32.82 3.58 -11.26
N THR A 137 33.63 2.53 -11.43
CA THR A 137 34.93 2.42 -10.78
C THR A 137 35.73 3.71 -11.04
N SER A 138 36.38 4.27 -10.02
CA SER A 138 37.25 5.44 -10.24
C SER A 138 38.51 5.01 -10.99
N SER A 139 39.03 5.86 -11.87
CA SER A 139 40.36 5.63 -12.45
C SER A 139 41.41 5.89 -11.37
N GLN A 140 42.31 4.92 -11.18
CA GLN A 140 43.46 5.07 -10.29
C GLN A 140 44.32 6.24 -10.76
N ALA A 141 44.59 6.36 -12.06
CA ALA A 141 45.37 7.44 -12.62
C ALA A 141 44.71 8.83 -12.44
N ALA A 142 43.38 8.92 -12.54
CA ALA A 142 42.62 10.15 -12.30
C ALA A 142 42.53 10.54 -10.81
N SER A 143 42.82 9.61 -9.88
CA SER A 143 42.85 9.86 -8.44
C SER A 143 44.22 10.33 -7.91
N LEU A 144 45.25 10.35 -8.75
CA LEU A 144 46.60 10.76 -8.36
C LEU A 144 46.70 12.29 -8.12
N PRO A 145 47.46 12.74 -7.11
CA PRO A 145 47.75 14.15 -6.93
C PRO A 145 48.65 14.68 -8.06
N LEU A 146 48.57 15.99 -8.33
CA LEU A 146 49.27 16.65 -9.45
C LEU A 146 50.82 16.50 -9.41
N ASN A 147 51.39 16.20 -8.24
CA ASN A 147 52.82 15.96 -8.04
C ASN A 147 53.23 14.47 -8.14
N ALA A 148 52.33 13.56 -8.52
CA ALA A 148 52.62 12.12 -8.58
C ALA A 148 53.79 11.77 -9.52
N THR A 149 54.68 10.92 -9.05
CA THR A 149 55.89 10.47 -9.77
C THR A 149 55.56 9.60 -10.98
N ALA A 150 56.51 9.45 -11.92
CA ALA A 150 56.35 8.57 -13.07
C ALA A 150 56.06 7.10 -12.67
N ALA A 151 56.69 6.60 -11.59
CA ALA A 151 56.44 5.26 -11.06
C ALA A 151 54.99 5.10 -10.57
N GLN A 152 54.45 6.08 -9.84
CA GLN A 152 53.05 6.07 -9.38
C GLN A 152 52.05 6.14 -10.55
N ARG A 153 52.32 6.95 -11.58
CA ARG A 153 51.49 6.99 -12.80
C ARG A 153 51.48 5.66 -13.54
N ASN A 154 52.65 5.02 -13.69
CA ASN A 154 52.76 3.73 -14.37
C ASN A 154 52.05 2.61 -13.59
N ALA A 155 52.16 2.60 -12.26
CA ALA A 155 51.44 1.66 -11.40
C ALA A 155 49.91 1.86 -11.47
N ALA A 156 49.45 3.12 -11.45
CA ALA A 156 48.03 3.45 -11.56
C ALA A 156 47.46 3.09 -12.95
N ALA A 157 48.21 3.31 -14.03
CA ALA A 157 47.84 2.87 -15.38
C ALA A 157 47.77 1.34 -15.51
N ALA A 158 48.69 0.60 -14.87
CA ALA A 158 48.64 -0.85 -14.81
C ALA A 158 47.45 -1.40 -14.00
N ALA A 159 47.01 -0.67 -12.97
CA ALA A 159 45.78 -0.98 -12.24
C ALA A 159 44.52 -0.68 -13.08
N ASP A 160 44.49 0.46 -13.79
CA ASP A 160 43.40 0.84 -14.70
C ASP A 160 43.26 -0.12 -15.90
N LEU A 161 44.33 -0.80 -16.33
CA LEU A 161 44.28 -1.87 -17.35
C LEU A 161 43.58 -3.16 -16.87
N ASN A 162 43.58 -3.44 -15.57
CA ASN A 162 42.94 -4.62 -14.97
C ASN A 162 41.58 -4.28 -14.34
N ARG A 163 41.05 -3.08 -14.62
CA ARG A 163 39.86 -2.52 -14.00
C ARG A 163 38.58 -3.22 -14.49
N PRO A 164 37.66 -3.61 -13.59
CA PRO A 164 36.35 -4.11 -13.99
C PRO A 164 35.59 -3.08 -14.85
N ALA A 165 34.93 -3.56 -15.90
CA ALA A 165 34.03 -2.76 -16.71
C ALA A 165 32.95 -2.10 -15.82
N ALA A 166 32.52 -0.89 -16.18
CA ALA A 166 31.52 -0.17 -15.41
C ALA A 166 30.21 -0.97 -15.35
N GLN A 167 29.77 -1.31 -14.14
CA GLN A 167 28.64 -2.22 -13.95
C GLN A 167 27.34 -1.41 -13.85
N THR A 168 26.47 -1.55 -14.85
CA THR A 168 25.11 -1.00 -14.76
C THR A 168 24.20 -1.99 -14.04
N THR A 169 23.67 -1.58 -12.89
CA THR A 169 22.64 -2.28 -12.15
C THR A 169 21.36 -1.45 -12.16
N CYS A 170 20.34 -1.92 -12.87
CA CYS A 170 18.99 -1.38 -12.72
C CYS A 170 18.27 -2.07 -11.56
N GLU A 171 17.17 -1.48 -11.11
CA GLU A 171 16.25 -2.13 -10.17
C GLU A 171 15.35 -3.18 -10.87
N THR A 172 14.99 -4.23 -10.15
CA THR A 172 13.92 -5.18 -10.56
C THR A 172 12.60 -4.70 -9.98
N LEU A 173 11.55 -4.59 -10.80
CA LEU A 173 10.24 -4.11 -10.38
C LEU A 173 9.21 -5.24 -10.39
N GLY A 174 9.07 -5.88 -9.23
CA GLY A 174 7.99 -6.85 -8.97
C GLY A 174 6.74 -6.17 -8.47
N TYR A 175 5.60 -6.46 -9.10
CA TYR A 175 4.28 -6.02 -8.67
C TYR A 175 3.38 -7.23 -8.46
N THR A 176 2.73 -7.33 -7.30
CA THR A 176 1.83 -8.46 -6.98
C THR A 176 0.42 -7.96 -6.74
N LEU A 177 -0.55 -8.56 -7.44
CA LEU A 177 -1.97 -8.30 -7.33
C LEU A 177 -2.65 -9.53 -6.71
N ASN A 178 -3.02 -9.46 -5.42
CA ASN A 178 -3.79 -10.54 -4.79
C ASN A 178 -5.29 -10.32 -5.05
N VAL A 179 -5.95 -11.33 -5.59
CA VAL A 179 -7.31 -11.25 -6.15
C VAL A 179 -8.19 -12.30 -5.48
N GLU A 180 -9.39 -11.91 -5.05
CA GLU A 180 -10.44 -12.83 -4.59
C GLU A 180 -11.68 -12.67 -5.47
N GLY A 181 -12.09 -13.74 -6.15
CA GLY A 181 -13.24 -13.77 -7.06
C GLY A 181 -14.51 -14.35 -6.43
N TYR A 182 -15.64 -13.71 -6.70
CA TYR A 182 -16.98 -14.08 -6.24
C TYR A 182 -17.83 -14.48 -7.46
N ALA A 183 -17.84 -15.78 -7.78
CA ALA A 183 -18.52 -16.35 -8.95
C ALA A 183 -20.04 -16.14 -8.96
N ASP A 184 -20.63 -15.99 -7.77
CA ASP A 184 -22.07 -15.82 -7.55
C ASP A 184 -22.58 -14.40 -7.87
N THR A 185 -21.71 -13.38 -7.80
CA THR A 185 -22.02 -12.00 -8.22
C THR A 185 -21.23 -11.52 -9.43
N GLY A 186 -20.21 -12.25 -9.86
CA GLY A 186 -19.29 -11.85 -10.95
C GLY A 186 -18.35 -10.73 -10.52
N GLU A 187 -17.98 -10.68 -9.25
CA GLU A 187 -17.23 -9.58 -8.63
C GLU A 187 -15.82 -9.99 -8.19
N ILE A 188 -14.94 -9.01 -8.01
CA ILE A 188 -13.57 -9.24 -7.54
C ILE A 188 -13.18 -8.22 -6.46
N SER A 189 -12.60 -8.73 -5.37
CA SER A 189 -11.90 -7.96 -4.34
C SER A 189 -10.39 -8.07 -4.49
N PHE A 190 -9.66 -7.03 -4.07
CA PHE A 190 -8.20 -7.02 -4.04
C PHE A 190 -7.70 -7.03 -2.60
N LYS A 191 -6.80 -7.95 -2.26
CA LYS A 191 -6.23 -8.08 -0.91
C LYS A 191 -4.79 -7.56 -0.86
N LYS A 192 -4.36 -7.02 0.29
CA LYS A 192 -2.95 -6.67 0.49
C LYS A 192 -2.05 -7.92 0.65
N GLU A 193 -2.59 -9.01 1.18
CA GLU A 193 -1.87 -10.26 1.41
C GLU A 193 -2.59 -11.43 0.69
N CYS A 194 -1.88 -12.52 0.34
CA CYS A 194 -2.49 -13.81 0.00
C CYS A 194 -2.07 -14.90 1.00
N ASP A 195 -2.72 -14.94 2.16
CA ASP A 195 -2.49 -15.98 3.18
C ASP A 195 -2.63 -17.43 2.67
N PRO A 196 -3.59 -17.78 1.77
CA PRO A 196 -3.61 -19.09 1.13
C PRO A 196 -2.38 -19.38 0.27
N CYS A 197 -1.91 -18.41 -0.52
CA CYS A 197 -0.73 -18.55 -1.38
C CYS A 197 0.55 -18.72 -0.54
N ASP A 198 0.71 -17.91 0.52
CA ASP A 198 1.82 -18.02 1.47
C ASP A 198 1.86 -19.43 2.08
N LYS A 199 0.72 -19.92 2.59
CA LYS A 199 0.61 -21.28 3.18
C LYS A 199 0.90 -22.40 2.19
N LYS A 200 0.40 -22.30 0.95
CA LYS A 200 0.69 -23.26 -0.13
C LYS A 200 2.19 -23.27 -0.46
N THR A 201 2.81 -22.10 -0.52
CA THR A 201 4.25 -21.95 -0.74
C THR A 201 5.07 -22.54 0.40
N GLU A 202 4.72 -22.27 1.66
CA GLU A 202 5.46 -22.78 2.83
C GLU A 202 5.27 -24.28 3.07
N ALA A 203 4.14 -24.86 2.66
CA ALA A 203 3.91 -26.30 2.63
C ALA A 203 4.81 -27.00 1.59
N ASN A 204 5.01 -26.38 0.43
CA ASN A 204 5.83 -26.91 -0.67
C ASN A 204 7.35 -26.80 -0.43
N LEU A 205 7.81 -26.01 0.56
CA LEU A 205 9.24 -25.92 0.90
C LEU A 205 9.78 -27.26 1.40
N THR A 206 10.92 -27.67 0.85
CA THR A 206 11.68 -28.83 1.33
C THR A 206 12.22 -28.63 2.76
N PRO A 207 12.56 -29.71 3.48
CA PRO A 207 13.18 -29.60 4.80
C PRO A 207 14.48 -28.78 4.79
N GLU A 208 15.28 -28.87 3.71
CA GLU A 208 16.55 -28.14 3.59
C GLU A 208 16.34 -26.65 3.35
N GLU A 209 15.41 -26.26 2.47
CA GLU A 209 15.04 -24.85 2.27
C GLU A 209 14.44 -24.24 3.54
N ARG A 210 13.58 -24.98 4.24
CA ARG A 210 13.00 -24.55 5.52
C ARG A 210 14.09 -24.33 6.57
N ALA A 211 15.09 -25.23 6.65
CA ALA A 211 16.25 -25.07 7.52
C ALA A 211 17.17 -23.91 7.08
N ALA A 212 17.33 -23.66 5.78
CA ALA A 212 18.11 -22.52 5.26
C ALA A 212 17.43 -21.18 5.59
N LYS A 213 16.11 -21.08 5.40
CA LYS A 213 15.29 -19.89 5.76
C LYS A 213 15.37 -19.60 7.26
N GLN A 214 15.32 -20.64 8.11
CA GLN A 214 15.54 -20.53 9.55
C GLN A 214 16.98 -20.10 9.92
N ARG A 215 18.01 -20.66 9.27
CA ARG A 215 19.42 -20.26 9.47
C ARG A 215 19.66 -18.79 9.10
N GLN A 216 19.07 -18.31 8.01
CA GLN A 216 19.16 -16.89 7.62
C GLN A 216 18.51 -15.97 8.67
N ALA A 217 17.32 -16.32 9.17
CA ALA A 217 16.68 -15.56 10.25
C ALA A 217 17.49 -15.56 11.55
N ALA A 218 18.07 -16.72 11.93
CA ALA A 218 18.93 -16.83 13.10
C ALA A 218 20.24 -16.02 12.95
N ALA A 219 20.87 -16.05 11.77
CA ALA A 219 22.07 -15.27 11.48
C ALA A 219 21.82 -13.76 11.54
N ALA A 220 20.68 -13.29 11.00
CA ALA A 220 20.28 -11.88 11.12
C ALA A 220 20.15 -11.46 12.60
N ASN A 221 19.52 -12.29 13.44
CA ASN A 221 19.39 -12.02 14.87
C ASN A 221 20.75 -12.00 15.60
N GLN A 222 21.69 -12.89 15.25
CA GLN A 222 23.04 -12.88 15.85
C GLN A 222 23.87 -11.64 15.45
N VAL A 223 23.70 -11.13 14.22
CA VAL A 223 24.34 -9.89 13.78
C VAL A 223 23.80 -8.68 14.58
N ILE A 224 22.51 -8.65 14.89
CA ILE A 224 21.90 -7.61 15.74
C ILE A 224 22.49 -7.65 17.17
N GLU A 225 22.65 -8.84 17.75
CA GLU A 225 23.16 -9.01 19.12
C GLU A 225 24.67 -8.71 19.26
N THR A 226 25.44 -8.82 18.17
CA THR A 226 26.86 -8.47 18.16
C THR A 226 27.09 -6.98 17.89
N LEU A 227 26.35 -6.37 16.96
CA LEU A 227 26.47 -4.93 16.66
C LEU A 227 26.05 -4.03 17.83
N SER A 228 25.01 -4.42 18.58
CA SER A 228 24.50 -3.66 19.74
C SER A 228 25.50 -3.58 20.91
N ARG A 229 26.53 -4.44 20.95
CA ARG A 229 27.59 -4.44 21.98
C ARG A 229 28.78 -3.50 21.65
N LEU A 230 28.82 -2.90 20.45
CA LEU A 230 29.95 -2.06 19.97
C LEU A 230 29.85 -0.58 20.38
N GLY A 231 29.72 -0.32 21.68
CA GLY A 231 29.86 1.02 22.28
C GLY A 231 28.85 2.06 21.76
N PRO A 232 29.21 3.36 21.70
CA PRO A 232 28.26 4.42 21.33
C PRO A 232 27.78 4.35 19.88
N ALA A 233 28.59 3.79 18.96
CA ALA A 233 28.13 3.46 17.62
C ALA A 233 27.10 2.32 17.65
N GLY A 234 27.35 1.27 18.44
CA GLY A 234 26.42 0.18 18.70
C GLY A 234 25.08 0.65 19.31
N ALA A 235 25.08 1.72 20.09
CA ALA A 235 23.84 2.34 20.60
C ALA A 235 23.05 3.10 19.51
N PHE A 236 23.73 3.75 18.56
CA PHE A 236 23.07 4.36 17.40
C PHE A 236 22.47 3.29 16.47
N TYR A 237 23.25 2.27 16.10
CA TYR A 237 22.72 1.14 15.33
C TYR A 237 21.65 0.36 16.10
N GLY A 238 21.81 0.20 17.42
CA GLY A 238 20.83 -0.43 18.30
C GLY A 238 19.49 0.31 18.34
N SER A 239 19.49 1.64 18.41
CA SER A 239 18.24 2.43 18.37
C SER A 239 17.60 2.48 16.97
N VAL A 240 18.39 2.52 15.89
CA VAL A 240 17.88 2.37 14.51
C VAL A 240 17.27 0.98 14.29
N MET A 241 17.90 -0.08 14.78
CA MET A 241 17.40 -1.46 14.68
C MET A 241 16.23 -1.74 15.63
N GLN A 242 16.20 -1.11 16.82
CA GLN A 242 15.06 -1.17 17.73
C GLN A 242 13.83 -0.49 17.10
N ARG A 243 14.04 0.63 16.40
CA ARG A 243 13.01 1.29 15.60
C ARG A 243 12.55 0.40 14.43
N GLN A 244 13.44 -0.24 13.68
CA GLN A 244 13.05 -1.23 12.66
C GLN A 244 12.29 -2.42 13.25
N ASN A 245 12.66 -2.89 14.45
CA ASN A 245 11.92 -3.95 15.14
C ASN A 245 10.54 -3.49 15.62
N GLN A 246 10.37 -2.23 16.05
CA GLN A 246 9.07 -1.64 16.35
C GLN A 246 8.21 -1.44 15.10
N GLU A 247 8.81 -0.97 14.00
CA GLU A 247 8.15 -0.80 12.70
C GLU A 247 7.73 -2.18 12.13
N ALA A 248 8.58 -3.21 12.25
CA ALA A 248 8.26 -4.59 11.87
C ALA A 248 7.23 -5.27 12.79
N ALA A 249 7.26 -5.01 14.11
CA ALA A 249 6.22 -5.49 15.04
C ALA A 249 4.87 -4.82 14.78
N GLY A 250 4.89 -3.50 14.49
CA GLY A 250 3.73 -2.75 14.04
C GLY A 250 3.19 -3.28 12.70
N GLU A 251 4.07 -3.62 11.74
CA GLU A 251 3.64 -4.21 10.48
C GLU A 251 3.10 -5.65 10.64
N ARG A 252 3.66 -6.46 11.54
CA ARG A 252 3.11 -7.78 11.91
C ARG A 252 1.71 -7.65 12.51
N SER A 253 1.52 -6.81 13.53
CA SER A 253 0.20 -6.55 14.12
C SER A 253 -0.78 -5.94 13.11
N ALA A 254 -0.29 -5.09 12.20
CA ALA A 254 -1.08 -4.58 11.09
C ALA A 254 -1.44 -5.67 10.07
N ARG A 255 -0.59 -6.67 9.83
CA ARG A 255 -0.86 -7.84 8.97
C ARG A 255 -1.83 -8.80 9.64
N GLU A 256 -1.63 -9.12 10.91
CA GLU A 256 -2.55 -9.93 11.73
C GLU A 256 -3.95 -9.32 11.76
N SER A 257 -4.08 -8.00 11.96
CA SER A 257 -5.38 -7.32 11.89
C SER A 257 -5.96 -7.19 10.48
N ARG A 258 -5.17 -7.36 9.41
CA ARG A 258 -5.68 -7.51 8.02
C ARG A 258 -6.14 -8.94 7.71
N LEU A 259 -5.47 -9.93 8.31
CA LEU A 259 -5.77 -11.36 8.16
C LEU A 259 -6.80 -11.88 9.18
N SER A 260 -7.20 -11.05 10.15
CA SER A 260 -8.22 -11.43 11.13
C SER A 260 -9.56 -11.73 10.43
N PRO A 261 -10.26 -12.82 10.82
CA PRO A 261 -11.50 -13.22 10.18
C PRO A 261 -12.58 -12.14 10.29
N THR A 262 -13.53 -12.10 9.36
CA THR A 262 -14.67 -11.18 9.45
C THR A 262 -15.50 -11.48 10.70
N TRP A 263 -15.63 -10.51 11.60
CA TRP A 263 -16.35 -10.68 12.87
C TRP A 263 -17.84 -10.36 12.73
N ARG A 264 -18.70 -11.30 13.11
CA ARG A 264 -20.12 -11.02 13.32
C ARG A 264 -20.28 -10.28 14.66
N MET A 265 -20.88 -9.09 14.63
CA MET A 265 -21.05 -8.23 15.80
C MET A 265 -22.51 -7.73 15.88
N ASP A 266 -23.06 -7.64 17.10
CA ASP A 266 -24.36 -7.03 17.34
C ASP A 266 -24.25 -5.56 17.77
N TRP A 267 -25.40 -4.88 17.85
CA TRP A 267 -25.46 -3.46 18.21
C TRP A 267 -25.07 -3.18 19.67
N SER A 268 -25.29 -4.11 20.59
CA SER A 268 -24.90 -3.96 22.00
C SER A 268 -23.38 -3.91 22.14
N ASP A 269 -22.69 -4.86 21.49
CA ASP A 269 -21.24 -4.95 21.51
C ASP A 269 -20.61 -3.79 20.73
N LEU A 270 -21.13 -3.46 19.53
CA LEU A 270 -20.66 -2.34 18.71
C LEU A 270 -20.82 -0.99 19.44
N LEU A 271 -21.98 -0.72 20.02
CA LEU A 271 -22.22 0.53 20.77
C LEU A 271 -21.45 0.57 22.10
N THR A 272 -21.03 -0.57 22.63
CA THR A 272 -20.10 -0.61 23.77
C THR A 272 -18.69 -0.22 23.30
N ALA A 273 -18.17 -0.87 22.25
CA ALA A 273 -16.86 -0.57 21.66
C ALA A 273 -16.71 0.90 21.21
N LEU A 274 -17.75 1.49 20.63
CA LEU A 274 -17.76 2.91 20.23
C LEU A 274 -17.66 3.87 21.43
N ARG A 275 -18.20 3.49 22.59
CA ARG A 275 -18.14 4.30 23.83
C ARG A 275 -16.84 4.11 24.61
N THR A 276 -16.27 2.91 24.59
CA THR A 276 -15.06 2.57 25.38
C THR A 276 -13.75 2.93 24.68
N LYS A 277 -13.80 3.54 23.49
CA LYS A 277 -12.60 3.90 22.70
C LYS A 277 -11.64 4.81 23.49
N PRO A 278 -10.40 4.36 23.79
CA PRO A 278 -9.38 5.22 24.38
C PRO A 278 -8.95 6.31 23.38
N GLN A 279 -8.77 7.54 23.86
CA GLN A 279 -8.41 8.68 22.99
C GLN A 279 -7.08 8.50 22.26
N SER A 280 -6.15 7.73 22.84
CA SER A 280 -4.80 7.47 22.32
C SER A 280 -4.72 6.35 21.27
N VAL A 281 -5.81 5.62 20.99
CA VAL A 281 -5.74 4.40 20.16
C VAL A 281 -6.66 4.49 18.93
N GLY A 282 -6.16 3.95 17.82
CA GLY A 282 -6.93 3.81 16.58
C GLY A 282 -8.20 2.96 16.78
N MET A 283 -9.26 3.33 16.06
CA MET A 283 -10.58 2.69 16.09
C MET A 283 -10.53 1.14 15.99
N TRP A 284 -9.60 0.65 15.16
CA TRP A 284 -9.29 -0.75 14.87
C TRP A 284 -8.85 -1.60 16.07
N ALA A 285 -8.46 -0.99 17.19
CA ALA A 285 -8.09 -1.71 18.41
C ALA A 285 -9.30 -2.04 19.31
N VAL A 286 -10.49 -1.53 18.96
CA VAL A 286 -11.72 -1.68 19.75
C VAL A 286 -12.85 -2.25 18.90
N ILE A 287 -12.83 -2.02 17.58
CA ILE A 287 -13.75 -2.58 16.59
C ILE A 287 -12.90 -3.34 15.54
N PRO A 288 -13.25 -4.59 15.18
CA PRO A 288 -12.55 -5.34 14.14
C PRO A 288 -12.49 -4.60 12.79
N ARG A 289 -11.43 -4.82 12.00
CA ARG A 289 -11.33 -4.24 10.65
C ARG A 289 -12.47 -4.70 9.76
N ASN A 290 -12.61 -6.02 9.61
CA ASN A 290 -13.62 -6.66 8.79
C ASN A 290 -14.81 -7.05 9.68
N LEU A 291 -15.98 -6.50 9.39
CA LEU A 291 -17.17 -6.63 10.22
C LEU A 291 -18.35 -7.19 9.40
N VAL A 292 -19.17 -8.03 10.03
CA VAL A 292 -20.53 -8.36 9.60
C VAL A 292 -21.50 -7.94 10.69
N MET A 293 -22.54 -7.20 10.31
CA MET A 293 -23.60 -6.77 11.23
C MET A 293 -24.96 -6.76 10.52
N ARG A 294 -26.05 -6.67 11.31
CA ARG A 294 -27.41 -6.50 10.76
C ARG A 294 -28.06 -5.26 11.34
N GLY A 295 -28.65 -4.42 10.50
CA GLY A 295 -29.39 -3.23 10.93
C GLY A 295 -30.66 -3.01 10.12
N THR A 296 -31.62 -2.30 10.70
CA THR A 296 -32.87 -1.89 10.03
C THR A 296 -32.68 -0.48 9.48
N VAL A 297 -32.79 -0.32 8.16
CA VAL A 297 -32.52 0.98 7.52
C VAL A 297 -33.55 2.03 7.98
N SER A 298 -33.06 3.12 8.58
CA SER A 298 -33.88 4.25 9.04
C SER A 298 -33.97 5.37 8.01
N SER A 299 -32.87 5.65 7.30
CA SER A 299 -32.84 6.57 6.17
C SER A 299 -31.71 6.23 5.18
N VAL A 300 -31.81 6.78 3.97
CA VAL A 300 -30.75 6.77 2.97
C VAL A 300 -30.54 8.21 2.52
N GLU A 301 -29.33 8.74 2.67
CA GLU A 301 -28.94 10.07 2.21
C GLU A 301 -27.85 9.99 1.14
N VAL A 302 -27.72 11.04 0.33
CA VAL A 302 -26.51 11.27 -0.46
C VAL A 302 -25.73 12.41 0.17
N SER A 303 -24.44 12.19 0.39
CA SER A 303 -23.48 13.17 0.84
C SER A 303 -22.38 13.37 -0.20
N LYS A 304 -21.54 14.38 0.01
CA LYS A 304 -20.32 14.61 -0.77
C LYS A 304 -19.13 14.40 0.14
N ASP A 305 -18.05 13.88 -0.41
CA ASP A 305 -16.80 13.73 0.32
C ASP A 305 -16.29 15.10 0.82
N THR A 306 -15.66 15.11 1.99
CA THR A 306 -15.16 16.33 2.64
C THR A 306 -13.84 16.81 2.03
N PHE A 307 -13.07 15.91 1.43
CA PHE A 307 -11.77 16.17 0.81
C PHE A 307 -11.85 16.19 -0.72
N GLU A 308 -12.71 15.36 -1.32
CA GLU A 308 -12.90 15.27 -2.78
C GLU A 308 -14.36 15.53 -3.21
N PRO A 309 -14.84 16.79 -3.31
CA PRO A 309 -16.26 17.12 -3.55
C PRO A 309 -16.90 16.63 -4.87
N ALA A 310 -16.12 15.95 -5.73
CA ALA A 310 -16.59 15.23 -6.91
C ALA A 310 -17.06 13.79 -6.58
N ILE A 311 -16.63 13.21 -5.45
CA ILE A 311 -17.11 11.93 -4.94
C ILE A 311 -18.41 12.16 -4.17
N GLU A 312 -19.45 11.43 -4.57
CA GLU A 312 -20.71 11.34 -3.84
C GLU A 312 -20.80 10.00 -3.11
N TRP A 313 -21.15 10.05 -1.84
CA TRP A 313 -21.38 8.88 -1.01
C TRP A 313 -22.88 8.68 -0.81
N VAL A 314 -23.35 7.44 -0.88
CA VAL A 314 -24.63 7.06 -0.29
C VAL A 314 -24.37 6.64 1.14
N ASP A 315 -24.93 7.37 2.10
CA ASP A 315 -24.94 7.01 3.51
C ASP A 315 -26.28 6.32 3.85
N VAL A 316 -26.21 5.13 4.45
CA VAL A 316 -27.37 4.38 4.94
C VAL A 316 -27.31 4.36 6.46
N ALA A 317 -28.33 4.97 7.07
CA ALA A 317 -28.48 5.02 8.51
C ALA A 317 -29.30 3.83 9.02
N PHE A 318 -29.01 3.42 10.25
CA PHE A 318 -29.69 2.31 10.93
C PHE A 318 -30.51 2.81 12.11
N ARG A 319 -31.67 2.20 12.32
CA ARG A 319 -32.60 2.51 13.42
C ARG A 319 -31.98 2.21 14.79
N GLU A 320 -31.07 1.25 14.83
CA GLU A 320 -30.36 0.79 16.02
C GLU A 320 -29.13 1.65 16.36
N SER A 321 -28.64 2.48 15.43
CA SER A 321 -27.59 3.47 15.73
C SER A 321 -28.20 4.65 16.49
N PRO A 322 -27.64 5.05 17.65
CA PRO A 322 -27.97 6.32 18.27
C PRO A 322 -27.75 7.50 17.32
N VAL A 323 -28.67 8.46 17.38
CA VAL A 323 -28.54 9.75 16.70
C VAL A 323 -27.94 10.74 17.71
N ILE A 324 -26.82 11.35 17.34
CA ILE A 324 -26.05 12.29 18.16
C ILE A 324 -26.27 13.70 17.61
N ASP A 325 -26.82 14.57 18.45
CA ASP A 325 -26.82 16.00 18.19
C ASP A 325 -25.39 16.54 18.39
N VAL A 326 -24.93 17.34 17.42
CA VAL A 326 -23.59 17.93 17.36
C VAL A 326 -23.64 19.47 17.47
N GLY A 327 -24.79 20.01 17.91
CA GLY A 327 -24.98 21.40 18.28
C GLY A 327 -25.82 22.22 17.29
N PRO A 328 -26.26 23.43 17.70
CA PRO A 328 -27.14 24.27 16.91
C PRO A 328 -26.55 24.58 15.52
N ASN A 329 -27.42 24.61 14.51
CA ASN A 329 -27.12 24.81 13.09
C ASN A 329 -26.31 23.67 12.42
N ARG A 330 -26.10 22.53 13.08
CA ARG A 330 -25.59 21.31 12.45
C ARG A 330 -26.72 20.28 12.34
N ARG A 331 -26.66 19.41 11.32
CA ARG A 331 -27.54 18.23 11.27
C ARG A 331 -27.06 17.21 12.30
N PRO A 332 -27.97 16.49 12.99
CA PRO A 332 -27.57 15.39 13.85
C PRO A 332 -27.04 14.22 13.00
N TYR A 333 -26.13 13.43 13.56
CA TYR A 333 -25.48 12.32 12.87
C TYR A 333 -25.71 10.99 13.59
N SER A 334 -25.88 9.90 12.85
CA SER A 334 -25.76 8.55 13.40
C SER A 334 -24.37 8.33 14.01
N ALA A 335 -24.28 7.68 15.16
CA ALA A 335 -23.01 7.18 15.68
C ALA A 335 -22.33 6.21 14.70
N PHE A 336 -23.11 5.38 14.01
CA PHE A 336 -22.65 4.40 13.02
C PHE A 336 -23.54 4.36 11.77
N ASN A 337 -22.93 4.34 10.58
CA ASN A 337 -23.61 4.23 9.27
C ASN A 337 -22.90 3.19 8.38
N MET A 338 -23.59 2.72 7.35
CA MET A 338 -22.95 2.11 6.17
C MET A 338 -22.77 3.20 5.11
N CYS A 339 -21.68 3.20 4.34
CA CYS A 339 -21.64 4.01 3.13
C CYS A 339 -20.98 3.32 1.92
N THR A 340 -21.33 3.81 0.72
CA THR A 340 -20.67 3.43 -0.53
C THR A 340 -20.61 4.59 -1.51
N SER A 341 -19.52 4.66 -2.30
CA SER A 341 -19.35 5.64 -3.38
C SER A 341 -19.92 5.17 -4.72
N ASP A 342 -20.43 3.93 -4.81
CA ASP A 342 -21.00 3.37 -6.03
C ASP A 342 -22.50 3.05 -5.85
N ARG A 343 -23.35 3.94 -6.37
CA ARG A 343 -24.82 3.78 -6.35
C ARG A 343 -25.31 2.52 -7.08
N ALA A 344 -24.51 1.96 -7.99
CA ALA A 344 -24.89 0.74 -8.73
C ALA A 344 -24.83 -0.53 -7.86
N ILE A 345 -24.23 -0.48 -6.67
CA ILE A 345 -24.28 -1.56 -5.68
C ILE A 345 -25.69 -1.66 -5.09
N LEU A 346 -26.19 -0.58 -4.50
CA LEU A 346 -27.51 -0.57 -3.85
C LEU A 346 -28.65 -0.67 -4.87
N ARG A 347 -28.48 -0.11 -6.07
CA ARG A 347 -29.41 -0.30 -7.20
C ARG A 347 -29.56 -1.77 -7.60
N GLU A 348 -28.49 -2.54 -7.54
CA GLU A 348 -28.48 -3.96 -7.89
C GLU A 348 -29.18 -4.80 -6.83
N VAL A 349 -28.93 -4.52 -5.55
CA VAL A 349 -29.49 -5.30 -4.43
C VAL A 349 -30.96 -4.94 -4.12
N PHE A 350 -31.37 -3.68 -4.34
CA PHE A 350 -32.70 -3.17 -3.92
C PHE A 350 -33.54 -2.53 -5.04
N GLY A 351 -33.05 -2.53 -6.28
CA GLY A 351 -33.74 -1.95 -7.45
C GLY A 351 -33.44 -0.46 -7.68
N PRO A 352 -33.96 0.13 -8.78
CA PRO A 352 -33.70 1.53 -9.15
C PRO A 352 -33.99 2.53 -8.02
N ASP A 353 -35.07 2.29 -7.27
CA ASP A 353 -35.58 3.16 -6.21
C ASP A 353 -35.01 2.84 -4.82
N PHE A 354 -33.79 2.27 -4.73
CA PHE A 354 -33.18 1.85 -3.46
C PHE A 354 -33.22 2.92 -2.35
N MET A 355 -33.10 4.21 -2.71
CA MET A 355 -33.18 5.37 -1.81
C MET A 355 -34.43 5.37 -0.92
N THR A 356 -35.56 4.87 -1.43
CA THR A 356 -36.81 4.72 -0.66
C THR A 356 -37.10 3.26 -0.35
N SER A 357 -36.82 2.34 -1.30
CA SER A 357 -37.16 0.92 -1.18
C SER A 357 -36.33 0.19 -0.11
N MET A 358 -35.19 0.73 0.33
CA MET A 358 -34.42 0.17 1.45
C MET A 358 -35.02 0.48 2.82
N ILE A 359 -35.75 1.60 2.97
CA ILE A 359 -36.19 2.10 4.28
C ILE A 359 -37.14 1.10 4.94
N GLY A 360 -36.89 0.81 6.23
CA GLY A 360 -37.62 -0.18 7.02
C GLY A 360 -37.21 -1.65 6.79
N LYS A 361 -36.34 -1.95 5.80
CA LYS A 361 -35.80 -3.31 5.62
C LYS A 361 -34.63 -3.58 6.56
N THR A 362 -34.52 -4.80 7.05
CA THR A 362 -33.31 -5.32 7.70
C THR A 362 -32.31 -5.79 6.65
N VAL A 363 -31.05 -5.39 6.80
CA VAL A 363 -29.95 -5.77 5.90
C VAL A 363 -28.80 -6.36 6.71
N GLU A 364 -28.17 -7.40 6.18
CA GLU A 364 -26.85 -7.89 6.63
C GLU A 364 -25.79 -7.22 5.75
N ILE A 365 -24.78 -6.64 6.38
CA ILE A 365 -23.71 -5.89 5.71
C ILE A 365 -22.35 -6.43 6.14
N GLU A 366 -21.47 -6.63 5.16
CA GLU A 366 -20.08 -7.08 5.30
C GLU A 366 -19.14 -6.03 4.71
N GLY A 367 -18.02 -5.73 5.36
CA GLY A 367 -17.07 -4.76 4.83
C GLY A 367 -16.00 -4.33 5.84
N GLU A 368 -15.14 -3.40 5.41
CA GLU A 368 -14.15 -2.78 6.29
C GLU A 368 -14.81 -1.62 7.06
N THR A 369 -14.60 -1.55 8.37
CA THR A 369 -15.01 -0.37 9.14
C THR A 369 -14.21 0.85 8.73
N GLN A 370 -14.76 2.06 8.85
CA GLN A 370 -14.11 3.30 8.41
C GLN A 370 -14.42 4.46 9.34
N GLY A 371 -13.48 5.39 9.48
CA GLY A 371 -13.56 6.51 10.45
C GLY A 371 -13.49 7.92 9.87
N ALA A 372 -13.39 8.09 8.55
CA ALA A 372 -13.07 9.38 7.94
C ALA A 372 -13.84 9.75 6.65
N VAL A 373 -14.51 8.80 5.99
CA VAL A 373 -15.13 9.02 4.65
C VAL A 373 -16.66 8.92 4.62
N CYS A 374 -17.28 8.10 5.48
CA CYS A 374 -18.74 8.05 5.63
C CYS A 374 -19.23 9.07 6.66
N ARG A 375 -20.54 9.42 6.66
CA ARG A 375 -21.17 10.29 7.67
C ARG A 375 -21.35 9.69 9.08
N GLY A 376 -20.79 8.51 9.37
CA GLY A 376 -20.90 7.92 10.70
C GLY A 376 -20.01 8.67 11.70
N LEU A 377 -20.58 9.28 12.74
CA LEU A 377 -19.88 10.24 13.60
C LEU A 377 -18.77 9.60 14.45
N MET A 378 -18.94 8.35 14.87
CA MET A 378 -17.96 7.61 15.68
C MET A 378 -17.24 6.54 14.87
N SER A 379 -17.94 5.88 13.94
CA SER A 379 -17.40 4.91 12.98
C SER A 379 -18.44 4.64 11.88
N SER A 380 -18.11 3.80 10.92
CA SER A 380 -18.96 3.39 9.82
C SER A 380 -18.47 2.06 9.22
N ILE A 381 -19.18 1.51 8.25
CA ILE A 381 -18.72 0.39 7.41
C ILE A 381 -18.79 0.77 5.93
N ARG A 382 -17.68 0.58 5.22
CA ARG A 382 -17.57 0.89 3.79
C ARG A 382 -17.88 -0.35 2.97
N VAL A 383 -18.80 -0.18 2.02
CA VAL A 383 -19.19 -1.18 1.02
C VAL A 383 -18.65 -0.78 -0.35
N THR A 384 -18.08 -1.74 -1.07
CA THR A 384 -17.41 -1.58 -2.37
C THR A 384 -17.87 -2.59 -3.42
N LEU A 385 -18.57 -3.66 -3.01
CA LEU A 385 -19.11 -4.72 -3.85
C LEU A 385 -20.58 -5.03 -3.49
N ALA A 386 -21.31 -5.73 -4.36
CA ALA A 386 -22.73 -6.05 -4.18
C ALA A 386 -22.97 -7.22 -3.23
N HIS A 387 -22.15 -8.27 -3.27
CA HIS A 387 -22.29 -9.43 -2.37
C HIS A 387 -22.19 -9.07 -0.87
N GLN A 388 -21.60 -7.91 -0.57
CA GLN A 388 -21.41 -7.34 0.77
C GLN A 388 -22.70 -6.85 1.42
N VAL A 389 -23.78 -6.62 0.66
CA VAL A 389 -25.07 -6.13 1.21
C VAL A 389 -26.18 -7.08 0.85
N ARG A 390 -26.87 -7.63 1.87
CA ARG A 390 -27.85 -8.71 1.71
C ARG A 390 -29.16 -8.36 2.39
N PRO A 391 -30.31 -8.34 1.68
CA PRO A 391 -31.61 -8.13 2.31
C PRO A 391 -31.96 -9.36 3.15
N VAL A 392 -32.23 -9.14 4.44
CA VAL A 392 -32.59 -10.22 5.37
C VAL A 392 -34.11 -10.28 5.46
N LYS A 393 -34.71 -11.41 5.04
CA LYS A 393 -36.10 -11.72 5.40
C LYS A 393 -36.17 -11.77 6.92
N SER A 394 -37.09 -11.00 7.52
CA SER A 394 -37.08 -10.67 8.95
C SER A 394 -37.41 -11.86 9.85
N THR A 395 -36.45 -12.77 10.04
CA THR A 395 -36.31 -13.52 11.28
C THR A 395 -35.48 -12.70 12.25
N GLN A 396 -35.92 -12.66 13.52
CA GLN A 396 -35.06 -12.23 14.61
C GLN A 396 -33.83 -13.15 14.67
N PHE A 397 -32.70 -12.66 15.17
CA PHE A 397 -31.63 -13.58 15.59
C PHE A 397 -32.22 -14.54 16.64
N GLU A 398 -31.92 -15.84 16.53
CA GLU A 398 -32.26 -16.77 17.61
C GLU A 398 -31.52 -16.34 18.88
N ALA A 399 -32.28 -16.08 19.94
CA ALA A 399 -31.76 -15.54 21.19
C ALA A 399 -30.88 -16.57 21.91
N GLY A 400 -29.58 -16.57 21.57
CA GLY A 400 -28.58 -17.46 22.18
C GLY A 400 -27.42 -17.88 21.26
N SER A 401 -27.49 -17.62 19.94
CA SER A 401 -26.48 -18.14 18.99
C SER A 401 -25.38 -17.13 18.55
N VAL A 402 -25.38 -15.91 19.07
CA VAL A 402 -24.33 -14.91 18.77
C VAL A 402 -23.16 -15.09 19.75
N PRO A 403 -21.92 -15.34 19.29
CA PRO A 403 -20.76 -15.35 20.16
C PRO A 403 -20.49 -13.92 20.64
N LYS A 404 -20.68 -13.69 21.95
CA LYS A 404 -20.42 -12.40 22.59
C LYS A 404 -19.01 -11.90 22.27
N PHE A 405 -18.90 -10.67 21.79
CA PHE A 405 -17.60 -10.06 21.50
C PHE A 405 -16.88 -9.74 22.82
N VAL A 406 -15.98 -10.65 23.21
CA VAL A 406 -14.89 -10.28 24.10
C VAL A 406 -13.85 -9.60 23.21
N PRO A 407 -13.62 -8.28 23.29
CA PRO A 407 -12.53 -7.66 22.56
C PRO A 407 -11.22 -8.35 22.95
N PRO A 408 -10.24 -8.43 22.06
CA PRO A 408 -8.87 -8.74 22.46
C PRO A 408 -8.38 -7.58 23.33
N ILE A 409 -8.70 -7.62 24.62
CA ILE A 409 -7.95 -6.91 25.65
C ILE A 409 -6.52 -7.43 25.45
N PRO A 410 -5.56 -6.61 25.00
CA PRO A 410 -4.17 -7.03 25.13
C PRO A 410 -3.98 -7.21 26.63
N GLU A 411 -3.63 -8.43 27.09
CA GLU A 411 -3.08 -8.54 28.44
C GLU A 411 -1.96 -7.49 28.48
N PRO A 412 -2.04 -6.45 29.35
CA PRO A 412 -0.94 -5.53 29.46
C PRO A 412 0.28 -6.40 29.75
N PRO A 413 1.38 -6.26 28.98
CA PRO A 413 2.55 -7.09 29.20
C PRO A 413 2.88 -7.03 30.70
N LYS A 414 3.23 -8.17 31.29
CA LYS A 414 3.49 -8.28 32.74
C LYS A 414 4.84 -7.65 33.05
N LEU A 415 4.89 -6.34 32.81
CA LEU A 415 6.01 -5.43 32.99
C LEU A 415 6.44 -5.54 34.44
N THR A 416 7.69 -5.90 34.64
CA THR A 416 8.34 -5.78 35.94
C THR A 416 8.29 -4.32 36.42
N PRO A 417 8.42 -4.05 37.73
CA PRO A 417 8.43 -2.68 38.24
C PRO A 417 9.47 -1.77 37.56
N GLU A 418 10.61 -2.35 37.15
CA GLU A 418 11.66 -1.65 36.39
C GLU A 418 11.20 -1.26 34.98
N GLU A 419 10.46 -2.13 34.28
CA GLU A 419 9.92 -1.82 32.96
C GLU A 419 8.76 -0.82 33.01
N VAL A 420 7.95 -0.83 34.07
CA VAL A 420 6.91 0.18 34.33
C VAL A 420 7.55 1.56 34.53
N GLU A 421 8.58 1.65 35.38
CA GLU A 421 9.30 2.90 35.62
C GLU A 421 10.05 3.37 34.37
N ALA A 422 10.70 2.46 33.64
CA ALA A 422 11.32 2.77 32.36
C ALA A 422 10.29 3.16 31.27
N SER A 423 9.02 2.82 31.42
CA SER A 423 7.93 3.30 30.56
C SER A 423 7.48 4.71 30.99
N ARG A 424 7.35 4.97 32.30
CA ARG A 424 7.03 6.30 32.87
C ARG A 424 8.06 7.34 32.42
N VAL A 425 9.35 7.06 32.63
CA VAL A 425 10.46 7.95 32.24
C VAL A 425 10.51 8.18 30.72
N ARG A 426 10.09 7.20 29.90
CA ARG A 426 9.96 7.40 28.45
C ARG A 426 8.80 8.32 28.09
N HIS A 427 7.61 8.11 28.63
CA HIS A 427 6.46 8.98 28.35
C HIS A 427 6.63 10.40 28.89
N GLU A 428 7.29 10.59 30.04
CA GLU A 428 7.65 11.92 30.55
C GLU A 428 8.60 12.64 29.57
N LYS A 429 9.63 11.94 29.08
CA LYS A 429 10.52 12.49 28.05
C LYS A 429 9.81 12.77 26.72
N GLU A 430 8.95 11.87 26.25
CA GLU A 430 8.17 12.06 25.02
C GLU A 430 7.23 13.27 25.13
N ALA A 431 6.66 13.53 26.32
CA ALA A 431 5.85 14.72 26.58
C ALA A 431 6.70 16.00 26.58
N ASP A 432 7.90 15.98 27.16
CA ASP A 432 8.83 17.13 27.13
C ASP A 432 9.38 17.42 25.73
N ASP A 433 9.76 16.38 24.97
CA ASP A 433 10.17 16.50 23.56
C ASP A 433 9.00 17.05 22.70
N ALA A 434 7.76 16.61 22.94
CA ALA A 434 6.56 17.12 22.26
C ALA A 434 6.24 18.57 22.65
N ASN A 435 6.32 18.93 23.92
CA ASN A 435 6.14 20.31 24.39
C ASN A 435 7.19 21.25 23.77
N THR A 436 8.45 20.81 23.73
CA THR A 436 9.56 21.55 23.08
C THR A 436 9.30 21.74 21.59
N TYR A 437 8.79 20.71 20.90
CA TYR A 437 8.40 20.81 19.49
C TYR A 437 7.24 21.80 19.25
N VAL A 438 6.21 21.77 20.11
CA VAL A 438 5.07 22.72 20.03
C VAL A 438 5.50 24.15 20.29
N GLN A 439 6.36 24.41 21.29
CA GLN A 439 6.94 25.74 21.53
C GLN A 439 7.71 26.24 20.31
N LYS A 440 8.54 25.38 19.70
CA LYS A 440 9.28 25.72 18.47
C LYS A 440 8.38 26.04 17.29
N LEU A 441 7.28 25.30 17.10
CA LEU A 441 6.28 25.63 16.07
C LEU A 441 5.63 27.00 16.30
N GLN A 442 5.36 27.37 17.55
CA GLN A 442 4.85 28.70 17.89
C GLN A 442 5.88 29.81 17.64
N GLU A 443 7.15 29.58 17.95
CA GLU A 443 8.25 30.51 17.68
C GLU A 443 8.46 30.72 16.17
N ASP A 444 8.56 29.64 15.39
CA ASP A 444 8.67 29.69 13.92
C ASP A 444 7.44 30.35 13.28
N SER A 445 6.25 30.21 13.87
CA SER A 445 5.04 30.91 13.43
C SER A 445 5.12 32.43 13.65
N ARG A 446 5.61 32.88 14.81
CA ARG A 446 5.84 34.31 15.09
C ARG A 446 6.87 34.92 14.15
N LYS A 447 7.98 34.21 13.88
CA LYS A 447 8.99 34.63 12.91
C LYS A 447 8.43 34.75 11.48
N LYS A 448 7.55 33.82 11.07
CA LYS A 448 6.86 33.91 9.78
C LYS A 448 5.95 35.12 9.67
N ALA A 449 5.23 35.48 10.73
CA ALA A 449 4.40 36.68 10.76
C ALA A 449 5.27 37.95 10.59
N ALA A 450 6.37 38.07 11.34
CA ALA A 450 7.28 39.22 11.24
C ALA A 450 7.93 39.36 9.85
N CYS A 451 8.41 38.27 9.24
CA CYS A 451 8.96 38.31 7.89
C CYS A 451 7.90 38.61 6.81
N ALA A 452 6.63 38.26 7.04
CA ALA A 452 5.54 38.67 6.16
C ALA A 452 5.27 40.19 6.28
N GLU A 453 5.24 40.74 7.50
CA GLU A 453 5.05 42.17 7.74
C GLU A 453 6.19 43.01 7.12
N GLN A 454 7.46 42.59 7.27
CA GLN A 454 8.61 43.19 6.57
C GLN A 454 8.47 43.11 5.04
N SER A 455 8.04 41.97 4.49
CA SER A 455 7.82 41.77 3.05
C SER A 455 6.68 42.65 2.51
N ASP A 456 5.66 42.91 3.32
CA ASP A 456 4.52 43.78 3.00
C ASP A 456 4.90 45.28 3.10
N GLU A 457 5.86 45.64 3.96
CA GLU A 457 6.50 46.96 3.96
C GLU A 457 7.38 47.18 2.71
N PHE A 458 8.24 46.21 2.39
CA PHE A 458 9.08 46.24 1.18
C PHE A 458 8.24 46.39 -0.11
N ALA A 459 7.07 45.74 -0.14
CA ALA A 459 6.11 45.82 -1.25
C ALA A 459 5.48 47.20 -1.48
N LYS A 460 5.62 48.16 -0.53
CA LYS A 460 5.16 49.54 -0.69
C LYS A 460 6.05 50.35 -1.64
N THR A 461 7.31 49.92 -1.80
CA THR A 461 8.33 50.61 -2.63
C THR A 461 8.82 49.78 -3.81
N HIS A 462 8.66 48.46 -3.78
CA HIS A 462 9.07 47.53 -4.84
C HIS A 462 7.87 46.75 -5.37
N SER A 463 7.62 46.83 -6.68
CA SER A 463 6.44 46.23 -7.32
C SER A 463 6.66 44.83 -7.90
N ASP A 464 7.90 44.32 -7.94
CA ASP A 464 8.20 42.98 -8.47
C ASP A 464 7.85 41.87 -7.44
N PRO A 465 6.93 40.93 -7.78
CA PRO A 465 6.59 39.80 -6.92
C PRO A 465 7.77 38.84 -6.63
N PHE A 466 8.78 38.77 -7.50
CA PHE A 466 9.97 37.95 -7.30
C PHE A 466 10.91 38.56 -6.27
N GLU A 467 11.15 39.87 -6.30
CA GLU A 467 11.96 40.56 -5.28
C GLU A 467 11.28 40.47 -3.90
N ARG A 468 9.98 40.74 -3.82
CA ARG A 468 9.19 40.58 -2.58
C ARG A 468 9.25 39.15 -2.03
N ARG A 469 9.17 38.13 -2.89
CA ARG A 469 9.29 36.71 -2.49
C ARG A 469 10.71 36.39 -2.01
N LYS A 470 11.73 36.93 -2.65
CA LYS A 470 13.13 36.76 -2.26
C LYS A 470 13.39 37.36 -0.88
N GLU A 471 13.00 38.62 -0.66
CA GLU A 471 13.13 39.33 0.63
C GLU A 471 12.51 38.54 1.79
N ASN A 472 11.28 38.03 1.60
CA ASN A 472 10.62 37.17 2.59
C ASN A 472 11.42 35.87 2.85
N CYS A 473 11.88 35.21 1.79
CA CYS A 473 12.68 33.99 1.92
C CYS A 473 14.04 34.23 2.59
N ASP A 474 14.70 35.36 2.35
CA ASP A 474 15.99 35.69 2.95
C ASP A 474 15.82 36.12 4.43
N CYS A 475 14.73 36.83 4.77
CA CYS A 475 14.31 37.04 6.17
C CYS A 475 14.05 35.72 6.91
N LEU A 476 13.30 34.79 6.31
CA LEU A 476 13.01 33.48 6.90
C LEU A 476 14.28 32.63 7.08
N LYS A 477 15.21 32.68 6.12
CA LYS A 477 16.54 32.05 6.22
C LYS A 477 17.35 32.66 7.38
N ALA A 478 17.38 33.99 7.51
CA ALA A 478 18.06 34.68 8.61
C ALA A 478 17.45 34.37 9.99
N GLY A 479 16.13 34.24 10.09
CA GLY A 479 15.43 33.80 11.31
C GLY A 479 15.59 32.31 11.66
N GLY A 480 16.30 31.54 10.83
CA GLY A 480 16.52 30.09 11.01
C GLY A 480 15.32 29.22 10.61
N VAL A 481 14.27 29.81 10.02
CA VAL A 481 13.00 29.15 9.72
C VAL A 481 13.09 28.36 8.42
N LYS A 482 13.06 27.03 8.51
CA LYS A 482 13.11 26.15 7.33
C LYS A 482 11.74 26.04 6.67
N VAL A 483 11.58 26.64 5.48
CA VAL A 483 10.37 26.58 4.65
C VAL A 483 10.67 25.94 3.28
N PRO A 484 9.92 24.90 2.84
CA PRO A 484 10.25 24.14 1.62
C PRO A 484 10.31 24.95 0.31
N TRP A 485 9.57 26.07 0.23
CA TRP A 485 9.48 26.92 -0.96
C TRP A 485 10.61 27.97 -1.08
N CYS A 486 11.48 28.09 -0.08
CA CYS A 486 12.63 29.01 -0.06
C CYS A 486 13.94 28.24 -0.19
N ARG A 487 14.04 27.37 -1.20
CA ARG A 487 15.31 26.71 -1.55
C ARG A 487 16.13 27.68 -2.38
#